data_AF-A0A8D8EXQ2-F1
#
_entry.id   AF-A0A8D8EXQ2-F1
#
_cell.length_a   1.000
_cell.length_b   1.000
_cell.length_c   1.000
_cell.angle_alpha   90.00
_cell.angle_beta   90.00
_cell.angle_gamma   90.00
#
_symmetry.space_group_name_H-M   'P 1'
#
loop_
_entity.id
_entity.type
_entity.pdbx_description
1 polymer ?
#
loop_
_entity_poly.entity_id
_entity_poly.type
_entity_poly.pdbx_seq_one_letter_code
_entity_poly.pdbx_strand_id
1 'polypeptide(L)'
;MKAFWLSPIYKSPMADFGYDISSFVEIQPEYGTMTDFENMVGKAKELGLKVILDFVPNHSSDEHEWFVKSENREVGYEDFYVWHDGIVGSDGQRSPPNNWNEAFRGSAWQWSA
;
A
#
# COMPACT_ATOMS: atom_id res chain seq x y z
N MET A 1 -5.04 17.48 25.39
CA MET A 1 -4.86 16.94 24.02
C MET A 1 -5.70 17.78 23.06
N LYS A 2 -5.19 18.13 21.86
CA LYS A 2 -5.93 18.94 20.85
C LYS A 2 -6.21 18.18 19.55
N ALA A 3 -5.45 17.13 19.30
CA ALA A 3 -5.56 16.27 18.15
C ALA A 3 -5.04 14.88 18.50
N PHE A 4 -5.40 13.88 17.70
CA PHE A 4 -4.75 12.58 17.66
C PHE A 4 -4.52 12.16 16.21
N TRP A 5 -3.53 11.29 16.03
CA TRP A 5 -3.15 10.71 14.75
C TRP A 5 -3.38 9.21 14.83
N LEU A 6 -4.00 8.67 13.79
CA LEU A 6 -4.14 7.24 13.59
C LEU A 6 -3.10 6.79 12.55
N SER A 7 -2.30 5.79 12.91
CA SER A 7 -1.63 4.93 11.91
C SER A 7 -2.66 4.39 10.90
N PRO A 8 -2.24 3.79 9.77
CA PRO A 8 -3.17 3.34 8.74
C PRO A 8 -4.33 2.50 9.30
N ILE A 9 -5.55 2.91 8.97
CA ILE A 9 -6.80 2.21 9.29
C ILE A 9 -7.51 1.67 8.04
N TYR A 10 -6.85 1.78 6.89
CA TYR A 10 -7.37 1.37 5.59
C TYR A 10 -7.33 -0.14 5.46
N LYS A 11 -8.15 -0.66 4.54
CA LYS A 11 -8.13 -2.10 4.23
C LYS A 11 -6.75 -2.53 3.75
N SER A 12 -6.23 -3.60 4.34
CA SER A 12 -4.87 -4.10 4.16
C SER A 12 -4.81 -5.62 4.42
N PRO A 13 -3.95 -6.37 3.71
CA PRO A 13 -3.61 -7.75 4.06
C PRO A 13 -2.81 -7.89 5.37
N MET A 14 -2.34 -6.77 5.94
CA MET A 14 -1.61 -6.67 7.21
C MET A 14 -0.18 -7.24 7.17
N ALA A 15 0.44 -7.34 6.00
CA ALA A 15 1.83 -7.78 5.84
C ALA A 15 2.83 -6.81 6.48
N ASP A 16 2.52 -5.50 6.47
CA ASP A 16 3.25 -4.44 7.19
C ASP A 16 2.31 -3.68 8.13
N PHE A 17 1.45 -4.42 8.84
CA PHE A 17 0.53 -3.90 9.86
C PHE A 17 -0.29 -2.68 9.42
N GLY A 18 -0.74 -2.65 8.15
CA GLY A 18 -1.63 -1.62 7.61
C GLY A 18 -0.97 -0.64 6.64
N TYR A 19 0.36 -0.63 6.52
CA TYR A 19 1.04 0.21 5.52
C TYR A 19 0.99 -0.39 4.10
N ASP A 20 0.71 -1.68 3.98
CA ASP A 20 0.38 -2.40 2.74
C ASP A 20 -1.12 -2.28 2.42
N ILE A 21 -1.55 -1.13 1.90
CA ILE A 21 -2.97 -0.80 1.69
C ILE A 21 -3.51 -1.47 0.41
N SER A 22 -4.61 -2.22 0.51
CA SER A 22 -5.33 -2.82 -0.63
C SER A 22 -6.57 -2.04 -1.07
N SER A 23 -7.06 -1.11 -0.23
CA SER A 23 -8.09 -0.13 -0.61
C SER A 23 -8.00 1.14 0.24
N PHE A 24 -7.68 2.28 -0.39
CA PHE A 24 -7.55 3.58 0.28
C PHE A 24 -8.88 4.22 0.73
N VAL A 25 -10.02 3.59 0.44
CA VAL A 25 -11.35 4.15 0.69
C VAL A 25 -12.20 3.28 1.62
N GLU A 26 -11.68 2.14 2.06
CA GLU A 26 -12.34 1.21 2.97
C GLU A 26 -11.59 1.15 4.30
N ILE A 27 -12.31 0.91 5.40
CA ILE A 27 -11.74 0.66 6.73
C ILE A 27 -11.39 -0.83 6.85
N GLN A 28 -10.26 -1.13 7.50
CA GLN A 28 -9.88 -2.51 7.80
C GLN A 28 -10.96 -3.20 8.65
N PRO A 29 -11.48 -4.37 8.26
CA PRO A 29 -12.59 -5.02 8.96
C PRO A 29 -12.35 -5.27 10.45
N GLU A 30 -11.12 -5.55 10.86
CA GLU A 30 -10.72 -5.75 12.25
C GLU A 30 -10.84 -4.47 13.11
N TYR A 31 -10.84 -3.29 12.47
CA TYR A 31 -10.96 -1.99 13.15
C TYR A 31 -12.40 -1.47 13.17
N GLY A 32 -13.27 -1.99 12.29
CA GLY A 32 -14.68 -1.65 12.23
C GLY A 32 -15.14 -1.31 10.82
N THR A 33 -16.18 -0.48 10.73
CA THR A 33 -16.81 -0.06 9.48
C THR A 33 -16.55 1.43 9.19
N MET A 34 -16.87 1.89 7.97
CA MET A 34 -16.86 3.32 7.65
C MET A 34 -17.79 4.12 8.60
N THR A 35 -18.95 3.57 8.94
CA THR A 35 -19.87 4.16 9.91
C THR A 35 -19.23 4.32 11.29
N ASP A 36 -18.44 3.34 11.75
CA ASP A 36 -17.72 3.44 13.03
C ASP A 36 -16.67 4.55 13.00
N PHE A 37 -15.93 4.68 11.88
CA PHE A 37 -14.99 5.77 11.68
C PHE A 37 -15.68 7.15 11.67
N GLU A 38 -16.78 7.29 10.94
CA GLU A 38 -17.59 8.52 10.91
C GLU A 38 -18.10 8.90 12.30
N ASN A 39 -18.59 7.92 13.07
CA ASN A 39 -19.04 8.13 14.45
C ASN A 39 -17.88 8.59 15.36
N MET A 40 -16.70 7.98 15.24
CA MET A 40 -15.50 8.37 15.99
C MET A 40 -15.07 9.80 15.66
N VAL A 41 -15.02 10.16 14.37
CA VAL A 41 -14.69 11.53 13.91
C VAL A 41 -15.73 12.53 14.42
N GLY A 42 -17.02 12.18 14.35
CA GLY A 42 -18.12 12.98 14.91
C GLY A 42 -17.91 13.26 16.39
N LYS A 43 -17.61 12.22 17.18
CA LYS A 43 -17.36 12.38 18.61
C LYS A 43 -16.11 13.21 18.92
N ALA A 44 -15.03 13.02 18.16
CA ALA A 44 -13.83 13.83 18.29
C ALA A 44 -14.12 15.32 18.06
N LYS A 45 -14.94 15.64 17.05
CA LYS A 45 -15.34 17.01 16.73
C LYS A 45 -16.16 17.66 17.85
N GLU A 46 -17.13 16.93 18.44
CA GLU A 46 -17.90 17.40 19.61
C GLU A 46 -17.00 17.76 20.79
N LEU A 47 -15.93 17.00 20.99
CA LEU A 47 -14.94 17.21 22.05
C LEU A 47 -13.90 18.30 21.70
N GLY A 48 -14.02 18.96 20.55
CA GLY A 48 -13.06 19.96 20.10
C GLY A 48 -11.69 19.39 19.68
N LEU A 49 -11.63 18.08 19.42
CA LEU A 49 -10.41 17.39 18.96
C LEU A 49 -10.31 17.39 17.43
N LYS A 50 -9.10 17.28 16.92
CA LYS A 50 -8.80 17.02 15.51
C LYS A 50 -8.33 15.59 15.29
N VAL A 51 -8.72 15.02 14.15
CA VAL A 51 -8.28 13.69 13.70
C VAL A 51 -7.35 13.88 12.52
N ILE A 52 -6.18 13.25 12.57
CA ILE A 52 -5.22 13.20 11.48
C ILE A 52 -5.13 11.73 11.04
N LEU A 53 -5.21 11.49 9.73
CA LEU A 53 -4.99 10.18 9.14
C LEU A 53 -3.58 10.09 8.57
N ASP A 54 -2.96 8.94 8.74
CA ASP A 54 -1.73 8.63 8.01
C ASP A 54 -2.03 8.45 6.52
N PHE A 55 -1.09 8.85 5.66
CA PHE A 55 -1.20 8.69 4.22
C PHE A 55 0.08 8.08 3.68
N VAL A 56 -0.06 6.95 2.97
CA VAL A 56 1.05 6.18 2.40
C VAL A 56 1.06 6.39 0.88
N PRO A 57 1.79 7.40 0.36
CA PRO A 57 1.78 7.71 -1.07
C PRO A 57 2.73 6.87 -1.92
N ASN A 58 3.71 6.22 -1.29
CA ASN A 58 4.82 5.60 -2.01
C ASN A 58 4.44 4.29 -2.69
N HIS A 59 3.60 3.48 -2.05
CA HIS A 59 3.27 2.12 -2.47
C HIS A 59 1.85 1.74 -2.03
N SER A 60 1.34 0.66 -2.60
CA SER A 60 0.14 -0.06 -2.18
C SER A 60 0.43 -1.57 -2.16
N SER A 61 -0.46 -2.35 -1.56
CA SER A 61 -0.38 -3.82 -1.55
C SER A 61 -0.43 -4.38 -2.97
N ASP A 62 0.22 -5.52 -3.17
CA ASP A 62 0.08 -6.40 -4.34
C ASP A 62 -1.35 -6.94 -4.52
N GLU A 63 -2.17 -6.94 -3.47
CA GLU A 63 -3.61 -7.25 -3.55
C GLU A 63 -4.47 -6.03 -3.95
N HIS A 64 -3.88 -4.82 -4.10
CA HIS A 64 -4.63 -3.66 -4.55
C HIS A 64 -5.04 -3.80 -6.01
N GLU A 65 -6.26 -3.40 -6.36
CA GLU A 65 -6.78 -3.40 -7.75
C GLU A 65 -5.79 -2.77 -8.75
N TRP A 66 -5.08 -1.70 -8.38
CA TRP A 66 -4.09 -1.07 -9.24
C TRP A 66 -2.93 -2.01 -9.57
N PHE A 67 -2.43 -2.79 -8.60
CA PHE A 67 -1.34 -3.73 -8.83
C PHE A 67 -1.80 -4.84 -9.76
N VAL A 68 -2.93 -5.47 -9.45
CA VAL A 68 -3.53 -6.55 -10.25
C VAL A 68 -3.76 -6.10 -11.70
N LYS A 69 -4.30 -4.89 -11.91
CA LYS A 69 -4.49 -4.33 -13.26
C LYS A 69 -3.19 -4.02 -13.97
N SER A 70 -2.20 -3.48 -13.25
CA SER A 70 -0.89 -3.13 -13.81
C SER A 70 -0.11 -4.39 -14.23
N GLU A 71 -0.11 -5.42 -13.38
CA GLU A 71 0.51 -6.72 -13.65
C GLU A 71 -0.11 -7.40 -14.88
N ASN A 72 -1.45 -7.34 -15.00
CA ASN A 72 -2.17 -7.83 -16.18
C ASN A 72 -2.06 -6.93 -17.42
N ARG A 73 -1.34 -5.81 -17.31
CA ARG A 73 -1.22 -4.79 -18.37
C ARG A 73 -2.57 -4.31 -18.90
N GLU A 74 -3.54 -4.12 -18.00
CA GLU A 74 -4.83 -3.52 -18.36
C GLU A 74 -4.64 -2.06 -18.81
N VAL A 75 -5.36 -1.68 -19.87
CA VAL A 75 -5.22 -0.36 -20.51
C VAL A 75 -5.45 0.76 -19.49
N GLY A 76 -4.44 1.62 -19.34
CA GLY A 76 -4.43 2.77 -18.44
C GLY A 76 -3.80 2.50 -17.08
N TYR A 77 -3.42 1.26 -16.78
CA TYR A 77 -2.76 0.86 -15.52
C TYR A 77 -1.34 0.31 -15.73
N GLU A 78 -0.89 0.14 -16.97
CA GLU A 78 0.37 -0.56 -17.27
C GLU A 78 1.59 0.06 -16.57
N ASP A 79 1.61 1.38 -16.42
CA ASP A 79 2.72 2.14 -15.83
C ASP A 79 2.43 2.64 -14.39
N PHE A 80 1.44 2.06 -13.69
CA PHE A 80 1.16 2.42 -12.29
C PHE A 80 2.26 1.96 -11.31
N TYR A 81 3.04 0.94 -11.68
CA TYR A 81 4.16 0.41 -10.90
C TYR A 81 5.43 0.39 -11.74
N VAL A 82 6.57 0.23 -11.07
CA VAL A 82 7.87 0.18 -11.73
C VAL A 82 8.15 -1.24 -12.22
N TRP A 83 7.98 -1.46 -13.52
CA TRP A 83 8.27 -2.72 -14.19
C TRP A 83 9.62 -2.70 -14.92
N HIS A 84 10.34 -3.82 -14.92
CA HIS A 84 11.57 -3.97 -15.71
C HIS A 84 11.82 -5.44 -16.06
N ASP A 85 12.30 -5.70 -17.29
CA ASP A 85 12.59 -7.06 -17.78
C ASP A 85 13.82 -7.71 -17.13
N GLY A 86 14.47 -7.08 -16.15
CA GLY A 86 15.80 -7.49 -15.67
C GLY A 86 16.92 -7.37 -16.69
N ILE A 87 18.04 -8.02 -16.37
CA ILE A 87 19.22 -8.15 -17.24
C ILE A 87 19.47 -9.63 -17.51
N VAL A 88 19.61 -10.02 -18.78
CA VAL A 88 19.94 -11.40 -19.18
C VAL A 88 21.44 -11.51 -19.41
N GLY A 89 22.11 -12.36 -18.63
CA GLY A 89 23.53 -12.63 -18.75
C GLY A 89 23.89 -13.48 -19.98
N SER A 90 25.18 -13.59 -20.28
CA SER A 90 25.68 -14.43 -21.38
C SER A 90 25.42 -15.93 -21.17
N ASP A 91 25.17 -16.34 -19.92
CA ASP A 91 24.76 -17.69 -19.52
C ASP A 91 23.23 -17.92 -19.65
N GLY A 92 22.48 -16.91 -20.11
CA GLY A 92 21.03 -16.93 -20.22
C GLY A 92 20.31 -16.71 -18.89
N GLN A 93 21.03 -16.51 -17.77
CA GLN A 93 20.41 -16.28 -16.47
C GLN A 93 19.89 -14.85 -16.36
N ARG A 94 18.68 -14.70 -15.80
CA ARG A 94 18.08 -13.40 -15.57
C ARG A 94 18.42 -12.90 -14.16
N SER A 95 18.91 -11.67 -14.07
CA SER A 95 19.22 -10.96 -12.83
C SER A 95 18.34 -9.71 -12.68
N PRO A 96 18.14 -9.19 -11.45
CA PRO A 96 17.47 -7.92 -11.23
C PRO A 96 18.12 -6.76 -12.03
N PRO A 97 17.38 -5.68 -12.31
CA PRO A 97 17.88 -4.53 -13.09
C PRO A 97 19.10 -3.83 -12.48
N ASN A 98 19.24 -3.87 -11.16
CA ASN A 98 20.34 -3.30 -10.40
C ASN A 98 20.51 -4.03 -9.07
N ASN A 99 21.45 -3.57 -8.24
CA ASN A 99 21.74 -4.14 -6.91
C ASN A 99 21.05 -3.38 -5.76
N TRP A 100 19.93 -2.69 -6.02
CA TRP A 100 19.18 -2.00 -4.97
C TRP A 100 18.59 -3.01 -3.98
N ASN A 101 18.67 -2.67 -2.69
CA ASN A 101 18.10 -3.46 -1.62
C ASN A 101 16.84 -2.77 -1.08
N GLU A 102 15.85 -3.57 -0.69
CA GLU A 102 14.71 -3.07 0.08
C GLU A 102 15.12 -2.75 1.52
N ALA A 103 14.24 -2.03 2.24
CA ALA A 103 14.48 -1.63 3.61
C ALA A 103 14.44 -2.80 4.62
N PHE A 104 13.71 -3.87 4.29
CA PHE A 104 13.54 -5.01 5.18
C PHE A 104 14.62 -6.07 4.94
N ARG A 105 14.55 -6.86 3.85
CA ARG A 105 15.52 -7.94 3.56
C ARG A 105 15.62 -8.30 2.06
N GLY A 106 16.72 -7.90 1.43
CA GLY A 106 17.16 -8.46 0.14
C GLY A 106 16.97 -7.50 -1.04
N SER A 107 16.78 -8.06 -2.23
CA SER A 107 16.58 -7.31 -3.47
C SER A 107 15.34 -6.42 -3.38
N ALA A 108 15.41 -5.17 -3.86
CA ALA A 108 14.24 -4.30 -4.03
C ALA A 108 13.34 -4.70 -5.22
N TRP A 109 13.74 -5.71 -5.99
CA TRP A 109 13.01 -6.23 -7.14
C TRP A 109 12.49 -7.63 -6.86
N GLN A 110 11.21 -7.84 -7.18
CA GLN A 110 10.50 -9.11 -7.10
C GLN A 110 10.04 -9.50 -8.52
N TRP A 111 10.21 -10.77 -8.90
CA TRP A 111 9.67 -11.27 -10.16
C TRP A 111 8.15 -11.48 -10.02
N SER A 112 7.40 -10.92 -10.96
CA SER A 112 5.99 -11.26 -11.20
C SER A 112 5.92 -12.58 -11.99
N ALA A 113 4.94 -13.43 -11.66
CA ALA A 113 4.84 -14.82 -12.09
C ALA A 113 3.85 -15.02 -13.25
#